data_AF-A0A9E4GJN1-F1
#
_entry.id   AF-A0A9E4GJN1-F1
#
_cell.length_a   1.000
_cell.length_b   1.000
_cell.length_c   1.000
_cell.angle_alpha   90.00
_cell.angle_beta   90.00
_cell.angle_gamma   90.00
#
_symmetry.space_group_name_H-M   'P 1'
#
loop_
_entity.id
_entity.type
_entity.pdbx_description
1 polymer ?
#
loop_
_entity_poly.entity_id
_entity_poly.type
_entity_poly.pdbx_seq_one_letter_code
_entity_poly.pdbx_strand_id
1 'polypeptide(L)'
;PPSLAQLTRLFQHGFAQLAETCVAQNLSHTEQEHIGRLAHSSAADAWLSSWPARHDLPFQPSLPTPLGSLTIGFEVTPQHTLSALQLSGDFLAPVHTVESLQSTLSGQALTLPALQRSMDQIFLSPEHYFLGPQHMRVIPETILHAYGL
;
A
#
# COMPACT_ATOMS: atom_id res chain seq x y z
N PRO A 1 -26.71 -7.88 -25.73
CA PRO A 1 -25.43 -7.38 -25.16
C PRO A 1 -24.29 -8.30 -25.63
N PRO A 2 -23.09 -7.77 -25.91
CA PRO A 2 -21.95 -8.63 -26.24
C PRO A 2 -21.58 -9.51 -25.03
N SER A 3 -21.11 -10.73 -25.31
CA SER A 3 -20.58 -11.62 -24.28
C SER A 3 -19.18 -11.17 -23.83
N LEU A 4 -18.73 -11.64 -22.66
CA LEU A 4 -17.37 -11.36 -22.18
C LEU A 4 -16.31 -11.77 -23.22
N ALA A 5 -16.46 -12.94 -23.85
CA ALA A 5 -15.54 -13.39 -24.90
C ALA A 5 -15.58 -12.53 -26.18
N GLN A 6 -16.69 -11.86 -26.46
CA GLN A 6 -16.77 -10.89 -27.56
C GLN A 6 -16.09 -9.58 -27.17
N LEU A 7 -16.27 -9.11 -25.93
CA LEU A 7 -15.59 -7.92 -25.40
C LEU A 7 -14.07 -8.12 -25.34
N THR A 8 -13.59 -9.25 -24.83
CA THR A 8 -12.15 -9.57 -24.78
C THR A 8 -11.51 -9.52 -26.17
N ARG A 9 -12.17 -10.10 -27.19
CA ARG A 9 -11.68 -10.07 -28.57
C ARG A 9 -11.65 -8.66 -29.15
N LEU A 10 -12.67 -7.84 -28.86
CA LEU A 10 -12.71 -6.43 -29.26
C LEU A 10 -11.54 -5.64 -28.66
N PHE A 11 -11.26 -5.81 -27.36
CA PHE A 11 -10.13 -5.18 -26.70
C PHE A 11 -8.79 -5.67 -27.26
N GLN A 12 -8.61 -6.98 -27.39
CA GLN A 12 -7.39 -7.55 -27.97
C GLN A 12 -7.11 -7.01 -29.37
N HIS A 13 -8.15 -6.89 -30.21
CA HIS A 13 -8.02 -6.32 -31.54
C HIS A 13 -7.62 -4.83 -31.50
N GLY A 14 -8.28 -4.03 -30.67
CA GLY A 14 -7.95 -2.61 -30.52
C GLY A 14 -6.53 -2.38 -30.00
N PHE A 15 -6.08 -3.14 -29.00
CA PHE A 15 -4.70 -3.05 -28.51
C PHE A 15 -3.68 -3.57 -29.52
N ALA A 16 -3.97 -4.64 -30.26
CA ALA A 16 -3.08 -5.16 -31.29
C ALA A 16 -2.85 -4.16 -32.43
N GLN A 17 -3.86 -3.34 -32.76
CA GLN A 17 -3.71 -2.23 -33.72
C GLN A 17 -2.78 -1.13 -33.20
N LEU A 18 -2.74 -0.89 -31.89
CA LEU A 18 -1.90 0.13 -31.27
C LEU A 18 -0.46 -0.34 -30.96
N ALA A 19 -0.28 -1.63 -30.67
CA ALA A 19 0.97 -2.16 -30.13
C ALA A 19 2.00 -2.56 -31.20
N GLU A 20 1.70 -2.40 -32.51
CA GLU A 20 2.46 -2.85 -33.69
C GLU A 20 2.72 -4.38 -33.76
N THR A 21 2.92 -5.05 -32.62
CA THR A 21 3.03 -6.50 -32.46
C THR A 21 2.38 -6.96 -31.16
N CYS A 22 1.26 -7.66 -31.26
CA CYS A 22 0.71 -8.46 -30.17
C CYS A 22 0.82 -9.93 -30.58
N VAL A 23 1.82 -10.64 -30.05
CA VAL A 23 2.06 -12.05 -30.38
C VAL A 23 1.45 -12.91 -29.27
N ALA A 24 0.57 -13.83 -29.65
CA ALA A 24 0.05 -14.82 -28.72
C ALA A 24 1.19 -15.72 -28.26
N GLN A 25 1.53 -15.66 -26.97
CA GLN A 25 2.49 -16.57 -26.35
C GLN A 25 1.73 -17.65 -25.59
N ASN A 26 1.93 -18.91 -26.02
CA ASN A 26 1.47 -20.05 -25.23
C ASN A 26 2.44 -20.28 -24.08
N LEU A 27 1.92 -20.39 -22.87
CA LEU A 27 2.72 -20.74 -21.70
C LEU A 27 3.22 -22.18 -21.84
N SER A 28 4.53 -22.37 -21.69
CA SER A 28 5.15 -23.69 -21.58
C SER A 28 4.64 -24.43 -20.33
N HIS A 29 4.80 -25.75 -20.31
CA HIS A 29 4.43 -26.55 -19.15
C HIS A 29 5.18 -26.09 -17.88
N THR A 30 6.47 -25.76 -18.00
CA THR A 30 7.29 -25.25 -16.89
C THR A 30 6.82 -23.90 -16.36
N GLU A 31 6.37 -23.00 -17.24
CA GLU A 31 5.78 -21.72 -16.83
C GLU A 31 4.43 -21.94 -16.14
N GLN A 32 3.59 -22.83 -16.66
CA GLN A 32 2.32 -23.19 -16.04
C GLN A 32 2.52 -23.78 -14.64
N GLU A 33 3.48 -24.69 -14.47
CA GLU A 33 3.84 -25.24 -13.16
C GLU A 33 4.36 -24.14 -12.21
N HIS A 34 5.20 -23.24 -12.70
CA HIS A 34 5.73 -22.14 -11.90
C HIS A 34 4.62 -21.17 -11.45
N ILE A 35 3.73 -20.78 -12.36
CA ILE A 35 2.55 -19.97 -12.06
C ILE A 35 1.65 -20.71 -11.07
N GLY A 36 1.46 -22.02 -11.24
CA GLY A 36 0.70 -22.85 -10.30
C GLY A 36 1.28 -22.84 -8.89
N ARG A 37 2.61 -22.95 -8.75
CA ARG A 37 3.30 -22.83 -7.45
C ARG A 37 3.15 -21.44 -6.84
N LEU A 38 3.34 -20.38 -7.63
CA LEU A 38 3.16 -19.00 -7.17
C LEU A 38 1.72 -18.77 -6.70
N ALA A 39 0.74 -19.11 -7.53
CA ALA A 39 -0.67 -19.01 -7.22
C ALA A 39 -1.02 -19.78 -5.95
N HIS A 40 -0.51 -21.01 -5.77
CA HIS A 40 -0.74 -21.78 -4.55
C HIS A 40 -0.12 -21.11 -3.31
N SER A 41 1.12 -20.60 -3.41
CA SER A 41 1.77 -19.89 -2.30
C SER A 41 1.09 -18.57 -1.95
N SER A 42 0.48 -17.88 -2.93
CA SER A 42 -0.23 -16.61 -2.75
C SER A 42 -1.70 -16.79 -2.37
N ALA A 43 -2.33 -17.90 -2.78
CA ALA A 43 -3.70 -18.26 -2.45
C ALA A 43 -3.82 -19.00 -1.11
N ALA A 44 -2.71 -19.51 -0.56
CA ALA A 44 -2.67 -19.87 0.84
C ALA A 44 -2.99 -18.59 1.64
N ASP A 45 -4.10 -18.62 2.39
CA ASP A 45 -4.69 -17.50 3.15
C ASP A 45 -3.69 -16.63 3.90
N ALA A 46 -2.50 -17.14 4.19
CA ALA A 46 -1.38 -16.42 4.77
C ALA A 46 -1.11 -15.05 4.13
N TRP A 47 -1.07 -14.91 2.79
CA TRP A 47 -0.79 -13.58 2.21
C TRP A 47 -1.97 -12.62 2.37
N LEU A 48 -3.18 -13.04 1.98
CA LEU A 48 -4.39 -12.22 2.12
C LEU A 48 -4.72 -11.88 3.59
N SER A 49 -4.35 -12.76 4.52
CA SER A 49 -4.57 -12.60 5.96
C SER A 49 -3.35 -12.01 6.69
N SER A 50 -2.20 -11.82 6.03
CA SER A 50 -0.97 -11.32 6.67
C SER A 50 -1.05 -9.83 7.03
N TRP A 51 -2.02 -9.11 6.47
CA TRP A 51 -2.26 -7.70 6.72
C TRP A 51 -3.67 -7.47 7.27
N PRO A 52 -4.00 -8.06 8.45
CA PRO A 52 -5.31 -7.86 9.02
C PRO A 52 -5.47 -6.40 9.42
N ALA A 53 -6.64 -5.83 9.13
CA ALA A 53 -7.00 -4.52 9.62
C ALA A 53 -6.97 -4.53 11.16
N ARG A 54 -6.21 -3.61 11.77
CA ARG A 54 -6.09 -3.46 13.21
C ARG A 54 -7.17 -2.54 13.74
N HIS A 55 -8.40 -3.06 13.76
CA HIS A 55 -9.56 -2.35 14.32
C HIS A 55 -9.45 -2.11 15.83
N ASP A 56 -8.49 -2.74 16.50
CA ASP A 56 -8.18 -2.60 17.92
C ASP A 56 -7.41 -1.32 18.27
N LEU A 57 -6.86 -0.60 17.28
CA LEU A 57 -6.10 0.64 17.54
C LEU A 57 -7.04 1.79 17.96
N PRO A 58 -6.70 2.54 19.03
CA PRO A 58 -7.61 3.54 19.62
C PRO A 58 -7.83 4.79 18.75
N PHE A 59 -6.86 5.15 17.91
CA PHE A 59 -6.98 6.26 16.97
C PHE A 59 -6.93 5.74 15.54
N GLN A 60 -7.91 6.13 14.72
CA GLN A 60 -8.01 5.74 13.31
C GLN A 60 -8.54 6.90 12.44
N PRO A 61 -7.89 8.09 12.43
CA PRO A 61 -8.25 9.13 11.48
C PRO A 61 -8.14 8.61 10.04
N SER A 62 -9.10 9.02 9.22
CA SER A 62 -9.09 8.80 7.78
C SER A 62 -9.11 10.15 7.07
N LEU A 63 -8.30 10.27 6.02
CA LEU A 63 -8.24 11.47 5.18
C LEU A 63 -8.49 11.12 3.71
N PRO A 64 -9.17 11.99 2.96
CA PRO A 64 -9.30 11.83 1.52
C PRO A 64 -7.96 12.09 0.83
N THR A 65 -7.67 11.30 -0.20
CA THR A 65 -6.50 11.45 -1.07
C THR A 65 -6.95 11.46 -2.54
N PRO A 66 -6.14 11.99 -3.47
CA PRO A 66 -6.36 11.81 -4.90
C PRO A 66 -6.62 10.37 -5.39
N LEU A 67 -6.18 9.35 -4.64
CA LEU A 67 -6.38 7.94 -4.99
C LEU A 67 -7.57 7.30 -4.25
N GLY A 68 -8.17 7.99 -3.28
CA GLY A 68 -9.30 7.50 -2.49
C GLY A 68 -9.20 7.95 -1.04
N SER A 69 -8.94 7.03 -0.12
CA SER A 69 -8.83 7.31 1.32
C SER A 69 -7.54 6.75 1.92
N LEU A 70 -6.96 7.46 2.88
CA LEU A 70 -5.85 6.95 3.70
C LEU A 70 -6.28 6.95 5.16
N THR A 71 -6.28 5.77 5.77
CA THR A 71 -6.56 5.57 7.19
C THR A 71 -5.26 5.30 7.94
N ILE A 72 -5.07 6.02 9.04
CA ILE A 72 -3.87 5.94 9.87
C ILE A 72 -4.30 5.43 11.24
N GLY A 73 -4.14 4.13 11.47
CA GLY A 73 -4.38 3.51 12.78
C GLY A 73 -3.17 3.66 13.68
N PHE A 74 -3.32 4.12 14.92
CA PHE A 74 -2.19 4.22 15.85
C PHE A 74 -2.57 4.12 17.33
N GLU A 75 -1.56 3.84 18.15
CA GLU A 75 -1.62 3.82 19.61
C GLU A 75 -0.45 4.64 20.18
N VAL A 76 -0.68 5.33 21.30
CA VAL A 76 0.29 6.21 21.95
C VAL A 76 0.52 5.77 23.38
N THR A 77 1.79 5.61 23.78
CA THR A 77 2.19 5.30 25.16
C THR A 77 1.99 6.52 26.08
N PRO A 78 1.95 6.34 27.42
CA PRO A 78 1.96 7.45 28.38
C PRO A 78 3.13 8.44 28.24
N GLN A 79 4.24 8.03 27.61
CA GLN A 79 5.42 8.87 27.35
C GLN A 79 5.32 9.67 26.03
N HIS A 80 4.14 9.75 25.43
CA HIS A 80 3.92 10.41 24.13
C HIS A 80 4.82 9.86 23.01
N THR A 81 4.89 8.53 22.91
CA THR A 81 5.54 7.82 21.81
C THR A 81 4.53 6.93 21.10
N LEU A 82 4.69 6.71 19.79
CA LEU A 82 3.84 5.78 19.03
C LEU A 82 4.18 4.34 19.40
N SER A 83 3.30 3.59 20.07
CA SER A 83 3.54 2.15 20.34
C SER A 83 3.21 1.27 19.14
N ALA A 84 2.27 1.71 18.30
CA ALA A 84 1.85 1.01 17.10
C ALA A 84 1.39 2.00 16.02
N LEU A 85 1.63 1.63 14.76
CA LEU A 85 1.16 2.35 13.57
C LEU A 85 0.72 1.35 12.50
N GLN A 86 -0.43 1.60 11.87
CA GLN A 86 -0.92 0.92 10.67
C GLN A 86 -1.37 1.96 9.65
N LEU A 87 -0.94 1.76 8.39
CA LEU A 87 -1.42 2.54 7.26
C LEU A 87 -2.30 1.63 6.38
N SER A 88 -3.48 2.09 6.01
CA SER A 88 -4.40 1.35 5.15
C SER A 88 -5.22 2.27 4.25
N GLY A 89 -5.78 1.73 3.18
CA GLY A 89 -6.63 2.46 2.23
C GLY A 89 -6.07 2.46 0.81
N ASP A 90 -6.44 3.48 0.07
CA ASP A 90 -6.21 3.64 -1.36
C ASP A 90 -4.92 4.46 -1.59
N PHE A 91 -3.79 3.77 -1.61
CA PHE A 91 -2.49 4.33 -1.95
C PHE A 91 -1.66 3.34 -2.76
N LEU A 92 -0.63 3.83 -3.45
CA LEU A 92 0.34 3.00 -4.15
C LEU A 92 1.72 3.20 -3.52
N ALA A 93 2.22 2.14 -2.91
CA ALA A 93 3.55 2.09 -2.32
C ALA A 93 4.08 0.66 -2.42
N PRO A 94 5.40 0.45 -2.49
CA PRO A 94 5.97 -0.87 -2.29
C PRO A 94 5.65 -1.37 -0.89
N VAL A 95 5.38 -2.67 -0.76
CA VAL A 95 5.06 -3.31 0.53
C VAL A 95 6.13 -2.99 1.57
N HIS A 96 7.41 -3.10 1.20
CA HIS A 96 8.55 -2.80 2.08
C HIS A 96 8.61 -1.33 2.53
N THR A 97 8.04 -0.40 1.77
CA THR A 97 7.97 1.02 2.16
C THR A 97 6.96 1.21 3.28
N VAL A 98 5.81 0.56 3.19
CA VAL A 98 4.76 0.62 4.20
C VAL A 98 5.23 -0.02 5.51
N GLU A 99 5.87 -1.19 5.41
CA GLU A 99 6.49 -1.87 6.55
C GLU A 99 7.57 -1.00 7.23
N SER A 100 8.42 -0.34 6.41
CA SER A 100 9.46 0.56 6.92
C SER A 100 8.86 1.76 7.65
N LEU A 101 7.80 2.36 7.10
CA LEU A 101 7.08 3.46 7.76
C LEU A 101 6.49 3.03 9.10
N GLN A 102 5.76 1.92 9.12
CA GLN A 102 5.10 1.44 10.33
C GLN A 102 6.10 1.07 11.43
N SER A 103 7.18 0.38 11.06
CA SER A 103 8.22 -0.03 12.03
C SER A 103 9.07 1.15 12.51
N THR A 104 9.51 2.04 11.63
CA THR A 104 10.39 3.17 11.98
C THR A 104 9.68 4.24 12.80
N LEU A 105 8.41 4.49 12.50
CA LEU A 105 7.61 5.46 13.25
C LEU A 105 7.13 4.92 14.59
N SER A 106 7.01 3.60 14.73
CA SER A 106 6.81 2.97 16.04
C SER A 106 8.04 3.22 16.92
N GLY A 107 7.81 3.62 18.17
CA GLY A 107 8.82 4.05 19.13
C GLY A 107 9.21 5.53 19.02
N GLN A 108 8.74 6.27 18.01
CA GLN A 108 9.09 7.69 17.86
C GLN A 108 8.27 8.57 18.80
N ALA A 109 8.89 9.65 19.25
CA ALA A 109 8.21 10.72 19.97
C ALA A 109 7.12 11.35 19.09
N LEU A 110 5.96 11.60 19.69
CA LEU A 110 4.77 12.15 19.05
C LEU A 110 4.95 13.67 18.85
N THR A 111 5.89 14.04 17.98
CA THR A 111 6.20 15.42 17.61
C THR A 111 6.44 15.50 16.12
N LEU A 112 6.04 16.61 15.48
CA LEU A 112 6.21 16.78 14.04
C LEU A 112 7.68 16.62 13.60
N PRO A 113 8.69 17.21 14.29
CA PRO A 113 10.08 17.05 13.86
C PRO A 113 10.62 15.62 13.96
N ALA A 114 10.22 14.85 14.99
CA ALA A 114 10.70 13.48 15.15
C ALA A 114 10.09 12.54 14.09
N LEU A 115 8.78 12.64 13.87
CA LEU A 115 8.08 11.84 12.87
C LEU A 115 8.54 12.20 11.46
N GLN A 116 8.62 13.49 11.14
CA GLN A 116 9.05 13.95 9.81
C GLN A 116 10.49 13.52 9.51
N ARG A 117 11.43 13.67 10.45
CA ARG A 117 12.82 13.22 10.26
C ARG A 117 12.91 11.73 9.97
N SER A 118 12.12 10.92 10.68
CA SER A 118 12.08 9.47 10.50
C SER A 118 11.53 9.08 9.12
N MET A 119 10.49 9.78 8.65
CA MET A 119 9.97 9.59 7.29
C MET A 119 10.98 10.03 6.23
N ASP A 120 11.59 11.21 6.39
CA ASP A 120 12.55 11.75 5.45
C ASP A 120 13.72 10.77 5.25
N GLN A 121 14.18 10.10 6.31
CA GLN A 121 15.22 9.06 6.24
C GLN A 121 14.85 7.87 5.36
N ILE A 122 13.59 7.41 5.42
CA ILE A 122 13.11 6.30 4.57
C ILE A 122 13.11 6.73 3.09
N PHE A 123 12.61 7.93 2.81
CA PHE A 123 12.48 8.44 1.44
C PHE A 123 13.77 9.01 0.84
N LEU A 124 14.90 8.92 1.54
CA LEU A 124 16.22 9.16 0.92
C LEU A 124 16.54 8.10 -0.14
N SER A 125 15.96 6.90 -0.01
CA SER A 125 16.19 5.79 -0.93
C SER A 125 15.17 5.79 -2.08
N PRO A 126 15.61 5.71 -3.35
CA PRO A 126 14.73 5.82 -4.52
C PRO A 126 13.73 4.65 -4.68
N GLU A 127 14.00 3.52 -4.04
CA GLU A 127 13.09 2.37 -3.98
C GLU A 127 11.89 2.58 -3.05
N HIS A 128 11.92 3.65 -2.24
CA HIS A 128 10.82 4.04 -1.38
C HIS A 128 9.98 5.13 -2.04
N TYR A 129 8.70 4.84 -2.23
CA TYR A 129 7.73 5.83 -2.69
C TYR A 129 6.37 5.58 -2.04
N PHE A 130 5.58 6.64 -1.92
CA PHE A 130 4.24 6.57 -1.37
C PHE A 130 3.34 7.56 -2.13
N LEU A 131 2.47 7.03 -2.99
CA LEU A 131 1.55 7.81 -3.82
C LEU A 131 0.15 7.72 -3.25
N GLY A 132 -0.55 8.85 -3.20
CA GLY A 132 -1.85 8.96 -2.56
C GLY A 132 -1.96 10.33 -1.90
N PRO A 133 -1.33 10.53 -0.74
CA PRO A 133 -1.27 11.84 -0.09
C PRO A 133 -0.60 12.89 -0.99
N GLN A 134 -1.08 14.14 -0.94
CA GLN A 134 -0.53 15.26 -1.71
C GLN A 134 0.90 15.61 -1.29
N HIS A 135 1.22 15.41 -0.02
CA HIS A 135 2.55 15.58 0.55
C HIS A 135 2.75 14.63 1.73
N MET A 136 3.99 14.17 1.94
CA MET A 136 4.28 13.21 3.00
C MET A 136 4.06 13.75 4.41
N ARG A 137 4.11 15.08 4.60
CA ARG A 137 3.84 15.73 5.90
C ARG A 137 2.41 15.50 6.41
N VAL A 138 1.48 15.09 5.54
CA VAL A 138 0.08 14.89 5.96
C VAL A 138 -0.06 13.74 6.95
N ILE A 139 0.80 12.72 6.88
CA ILE A 139 0.76 11.58 7.80
C ILE A 139 1.05 12.04 9.25
N PRO A 140 2.21 12.66 9.56
CA PRO A 140 2.50 13.11 10.91
C PRO A 140 1.56 14.21 11.38
N GLU A 141 1.13 15.13 10.50
CA GLU A 141 0.13 16.16 10.84
C GLU A 141 -1.21 15.55 11.25
N THR A 142 -1.67 14.53 10.52
CA THR A 142 -2.93 13.83 10.83
C THR A 142 -2.85 13.08 12.15
N ILE A 143 -1.72 12.43 12.43
CA ILE A 143 -1.47 11.75 13.71
C ILE A 143 -1.56 12.73 14.87
N LEU A 144 -0.85 13.86 14.77
CA LEU A 144 -0.81 14.89 15.82
C LEU A 144 -2.20 15.51 16.04
N HIS A 145 -2.87 15.90 14.96
CA HIS A 145 -4.22 16.47 15.03
C HIS A 145 -5.20 15.48 15.66
N ALA A 146 -5.18 14.20 15.27
CA ALA A 146 -6.10 13.19 15.79
C ALA A 146 -5.87 12.90 17.28
N TYR A 147 -4.63 13.04 17.76
CA TYR A 147 -4.29 12.91 19.17
C TYR A 147 -4.59 14.18 19.98
N GLY A 148 -4.69 15.35 19.32
CA GLY A 148 -4.97 16.65 19.95
C GLY A 148 -3.73 17.49 20.26
N LEU A 149 -2.67 17.36 19.46
CA LEU A 149 -1.42 18.14 19.53
C LEU A 149 -1.23 19.05 18.30
#